data_AF-A0A1H5G217-F1
#
_entry.id   AF-A0A1H5G217-F1
#
_cell.length_a   1.000
_cell.length_b   1.000
_cell.length_c   1.000
_cell.angle_alpha   90.00
_cell.angle_beta   90.00
_cell.angle_gamma   90.00
#
_symmetry.space_group_name_H-M   'P 1'
#
loop_
_entity.id
_entity.type
_entity.pdbx_description
1 polymer ?
#
loop_
_entity_poly.entity_id
_entity_poly.type
_entity_poly.pdbx_seq_one_letter_code
_entity_poly.pdbx_strand_id
1 'polypeptide(L)'
;MQLPYVYRVTKYDPADRDEHGHYTGSEDTVSDHGEVEASYLQAVAAFAGDSGVDHLAVREPQVPSLAHFGVEPPVDGFGLDGLFPGGPTGFHDGAEVPLEIGLQLVRAMLRDNGAWCRLEAEGAFAVHVGWDQYLYISSSRPCEEALAHTRELGLFPERLDASPYAFEAEEEEQVIQRPGDDDFWADLHRAVVTGQAGILEETYLEGASRWHHLTSDTIDPVRAGLAPRARLAVWPPLSTDIDAVLRALPADGLVEGVWQDDDGNIRNAIAEEDEFPELAARISRAHAAALLSVYAGESVPLCTAVLPDNDGVLRARWRTEPTPGDRDWALRQPQG
;
A
#
# COMPACT_ATOMS: atom_id res chain seq x y z
N MET A 1 13.63 -2.76 14.00
CA MET A 1 15.10 -2.86 14.13
C MET A 1 15.70 -3.06 12.76
N GLN A 2 16.73 -2.30 12.40
CA GLN A 2 17.41 -2.45 11.13
C GLN A 2 18.20 -3.76 11.13
N LEU A 3 18.05 -4.56 10.07
CA LEU A 3 18.74 -5.84 9.93
C LEU A 3 20.20 -5.56 9.54
N PRO A 4 21.19 -6.16 10.24
CA PRO A 4 22.60 -5.82 10.06
C PRO A 4 23.18 -6.35 8.75
N TYR A 5 22.50 -7.27 8.06
CA TYR A 5 22.98 -7.80 6.80
C TYR A 5 22.07 -7.45 5.64
N VAL A 6 22.48 -6.51 4.77
CA VAL A 6 21.71 -6.06 3.61
C VAL A 6 22.45 -6.39 2.32
N TYR A 7 21.73 -6.95 1.35
CA TYR A 7 22.26 -7.31 0.05
C TYR A 7 21.34 -6.80 -1.07
N ARG A 8 21.93 -6.18 -2.08
CA ARG A 8 21.33 -6.03 -3.40
C ARG A 8 21.72 -7.25 -4.22
N VAL A 9 20.74 -8.01 -4.71
CA VAL A 9 20.96 -9.17 -5.57
C VAL A 9 20.53 -8.80 -6.99
N THR A 10 21.42 -9.05 -7.95
CA THR A 10 21.19 -8.68 -9.34
C THR A 10 21.75 -9.71 -10.33
N LYS A 11 21.19 -9.77 -11.53
CA LYS A 11 21.74 -10.48 -12.70
C LYS A 11 22.89 -9.73 -13.38
N TYR A 12 23.08 -8.46 -13.05
CA TYR A 12 24.09 -7.58 -13.65
C TYR A 12 25.43 -7.69 -12.93
N ASP A 13 26.51 -7.93 -13.67
CA ASP A 13 27.85 -8.04 -13.10
C ASP A 13 28.32 -6.66 -12.57
N PRO A 14 28.63 -6.53 -11.27
CA PRO A 14 29.14 -5.28 -10.71
C PRO A 14 30.43 -4.77 -11.39
N ALA A 15 31.18 -5.65 -12.05
CA ALA A 15 32.37 -5.27 -12.82
C ALA A 15 32.07 -4.34 -14.01
N ASP A 16 30.83 -4.30 -14.49
CA ASP A 16 30.39 -3.43 -15.58
C ASP A 16 29.86 -2.07 -15.09
N ARG A 17 30.02 -1.74 -13.80
CA ARG A 17 29.68 -0.43 -13.26
C ARG A 17 30.78 0.61 -13.54
N ASP A 18 30.39 1.84 -13.82
CA ASP A 18 31.32 2.97 -13.96
C ASP A 18 31.82 3.49 -12.59
N GLU A 19 32.67 4.52 -12.62
CA GLU A 19 33.22 5.15 -11.43
C GLU A 19 32.16 5.84 -10.52
N HIS A 20 30.94 6.05 -11.05
CA HIS A 20 29.80 6.60 -10.31
C HIS A 20 28.83 5.50 -9.83
N GLY A 21 29.13 4.22 -10.11
CA GLY A 21 28.31 3.07 -9.72
C GLY A 21 27.15 2.74 -10.67
N HIS A 22 27.03 3.46 -11.80
CA HIS A 22 26.01 3.19 -12.81
C HIS A 22 26.42 1.98 -13.66
N TYR A 23 25.47 1.07 -13.91
CA TYR A 23 25.71 -0.06 -14.80
C TYR A 23 25.86 0.44 -16.24
N THR A 24 26.91 -0.01 -16.94
CA THR A 24 27.21 0.43 -18.31
C THR A 24 27.00 -0.68 -19.36
N GLY A 25 26.65 -1.88 -18.91
CA GLY A 25 26.30 -3.00 -19.78
C GLY A 25 24.89 -2.90 -20.36
N SER A 26 24.46 -3.95 -21.06
CA SER A 26 23.08 -4.03 -21.56
C SER A 26 22.13 -4.40 -20.42
N GLU A 27 21.16 -3.55 -20.15
CA GLU A 27 20.09 -3.84 -19.20
C GLU A 27 18.91 -4.51 -19.92
N ASP A 28 18.38 -5.55 -19.30
CA ASP A 28 17.13 -6.18 -19.70
C ASP A 28 16.17 -6.06 -18.51
N THR A 29 15.32 -5.05 -18.56
CA THR A 29 14.45 -4.72 -17.42
C THR A 29 13.23 -5.64 -17.33
N VAL A 30 12.95 -6.44 -18.36
CA VAL A 30 11.82 -7.37 -18.39
C VAL A 30 12.22 -8.68 -17.70
N SER A 31 11.27 -9.30 -16.97
CA SER A 31 11.50 -10.66 -16.46
C SER A 31 11.67 -11.62 -17.64
N ASP A 32 12.56 -12.59 -17.50
CA ASP A 32 12.71 -13.64 -18.52
C ASP A 32 11.65 -14.74 -18.39
N HIS A 33 10.81 -14.69 -17.35
CA HIS A 33 9.84 -15.74 -16.98
C HIS A 33 10.48 -17.13 -16.92
N GLY A 34 11.79 -17.19 -16.68
CA GLY A 34 12.65 -18.32 -17.02
C GLY A 34 13.68 -18.60 -15.95
N GLU A 35 14.91 -18.80 -16.38
CA GLU A 35 16.01 -19.24 -15.52
C GLU A 35 16.43 -18.15 -14.54
N VAL A 36 16.47 -16.88 -14.98
CA VAL A 36 16.91 -15.77 -14.13
C VAL A 36 15.88 -15.47 -13.05
N GLU A 37 14.58 -15.42 -13.41
CA GLU A 37 13.50 -15.32 -12.43
C GLU A 37 13.58 -16.47 -11.41
N ALA A 38 13.76 -17.71 -11.88
CA ALA A 38 13.90 -18.87 -10.98
C ALA A 38 15.13 -18.77 -10.07
N SER A 39 16.25 -18.23 -10.55
CA SER A 39 17.45 -17.98 -9.75
C SER A 39 17.20 -16.96 -8.65
N TYR A 40 16.46 -15.88 -8.91
CA TYR A 40 16.10 -14.93 -7.86
C TYR A 40 15.26 -15.57 -6.77
N LEU A 41 14.25 -16.36 -7.15
CA LEU A 41 13.39 -17.05 -6.18
C LEU A 41 14.16 -18.07 -5.34
N GLN A 42 15.09 -18.81 -5.96
CA GLN A 42 15.97 -19.74 -5.25
C GLN A 42 16.91 -19.01 -4.28
N ALA A 43 17.45 -17.85 -4.66
CA ALA A 43 18.23 -17.01 -3.77
C ALA A 43 17.39 -16.60 -2.55
N VAL A 44 16.18 -16.06 -2.75
CA VAL A 44 15.29 -15.70 -1.63
C VAL A 44 15.01 -16.88 -0.71
N ALA A 45 14.69 -18.05 -1.27
CA ALA A 45 14.44 -19.28 -0.51
C ALA A 45 15.66 -19.70 0.33
N ALA A 46 16.87 -19.60 -0.24
CA ALA A 46 18.11 -19.94 0.47
C ALA A 46 18.38 -18.97 1.64
N PHE A 47 18.23 -17.66 1.45
CA PHE A 47 18.41 -16.70 2.54
C PHE A 47 17.35 -16.85 3.64
N ALA A 48 16.09 -17.14 3.27
CA ALA A 48 15.04 -17.44 4.23
C ALA A 48 15.37 -18.72 5.04
N GLY A 49 15.85 -19.76 4.37
CA GLY A 49 16.32 -21.01 4.98
C GLY A 49 17.46 -20.79 5.99
N ASP A 50 18.51 -20.07 5.59
CA ASP A 50 19.65 -19.72 6.47
C ASP A 50 19.21 -18.89 7.70
N SER A 51 18.18 -18.06 7.50
CA SER A 51 17.57 -17.24 8.56
C SER A 51 16.59 -18.03 9.44
N GLY A 52 16.24 -19.26 9.07
CA GLY A 52 15.26 -20.10 9.78
C GLY A 52 13.82 -19.59 9.65
N VAL A 53 13.49 -18.97 8.51
CA VAL A 53 12.21 -18.32 8.25
C VAL A 53 11.38 -19.17 7.31
N ASP A 54 10.17 -19.52 7.75
CA ASP A 54 9.18 -20.27 6.96
C ASP A 54 7.87 -19.49 6.71
N HIS A 55 7.69 -18.36 7.39
CA HIS A 55 6.56 -17.44 7.23
C HIS A 55 7.04 -15.99 7.14
N LEU A 56 6.30 -15.20 6.37
CA LEU A 56 6.58 -13.80 6.11
C LEU A 56 5.30 -12.99 6.35
N ALA A 57 5.43 -11.85 6.99
CA ALA A 57 4.39 -10.85 7.05
C ALA A 57 4.45 -9.94 5.82
N VAL A 58 3.28 -9.69 5.23
CA VAL A 58 3.08 -8.67 4.21
C VAL A 58 3.13 -7.28 4.87
N ARG A 59 3.87 -6.38 4.25
CA ARG A 59 4.02 -4.98 4.63
C ARG A 59 3.83 -4.08 3.44
N GLU A 60 3.14 -2.96 3.67
CA GLU A 60 2.94 -1.93 2.65
C GLU A 60 2.43 -2.52 1.33
N PRO A 61 1.33 -3.31 1.34
CA PRO A 61 0.78 -3.89 0.13
C PRO A 61 0.32 -2.77 -0.81
N GLN A 62 0.62 -2.92 -2.09
CA GLN A 62 0.27 -1.98 -3.15
C GLN A 62 -0.25 -2.74 -4.36
N VAL A 63 -1.15 -2.10 -5.10
CA VAL A 63 -1.53 -2.51 -6.45
C VAL A 63 -1.45 -1.30 -7.39
N PRO A 64 -1.25 -1.51 -8.69
CA PRO A 64 -1.33 -0.42 -9.66
C PRO A 64 -2.67 0.32 -9.54
N SER A 65 -2.60 1.64 -9.42
CA SER A 65 -3.77 2.51 -9.29
C SER A 65 -4.12 3.14 -10.65
N LEU A 66 -4.22 4.48 -10.70
CA LEU A 66 -4.62 5.29 -11.85
C LEU A 66 -3.84 5.03 -13.13
N ALA A 67 -2.56 4.70 -12.99
CA ALA A 67 -1.71 4.36 -14.11
C ALA A 67 -0.79 3.20 -13.73
N HIS A 68 -0.68 2.25 -14.64
CA HIS A 68 0.31 1.20 -14.56
C HIS A 68 1.60 1.69 -15.21
N PHE A 69 2.61 2.00 -14.40
CA PHE A 69 3.95 2.34 -14.87
C PHE A 69 4.91 1.15 -14.87
N GLY A 70 4.38 -0.05 -14.61
CA GLY A 70 5.21 -1.23 -14.49
C GLY A 70 5.77 -1.71 -15.82
N VAL A 71 6.87 -2.46 -15.74
CA VAL A 71 7.64 -2.90 -16.91
C VAL A 71 6.85 -3.84 -17.84
N GLU A 72 5.95 -4.66 -17.28
CA GLU A 72 5.11 -5.59 -18.04
C GLU A 72 3.62 -5.20 -17.99
N PRO A 73 2.78 -5.60 -18.96
CA PRO A 73 1.34 -5.29 -18.94
C PRO A 73 0.65 -5.80 -17.68
N PRO A 74 -0.31 -5.06 -17.11
CA PRO A 74 -0.98 -5.46 -15.87
C PRO A 74 -1.74 -6.77 -16.05
N VAL A 75 -1.65 -7.65 -15.05
CA VAL A 75 -2.40 -8.92 -15.04
C VAL A 75 -3.70 -8.80 -14.25
N ASP A 76 -4.73 -9.53 -14.70
CA ASP A 76 -6.00 -9.63 -13.99
C ASP A 76 -5.78 -10.09 -12.53
N GLY A 77 -6.55 -9.52 -11.60
CA GLY A 77 -6.42 -9.82 -10.18
C GLY A 77 -5.06 -9.43 -9.57
N PHE A 78 -4.26 -8.61 -10.27
CA PHE A 78 -2.93 -8.15 -9.85
C PHE A 78 -1.94 -9.28 -9.55
N GLY A 79 -2.15 -10.47 -10.13
CA GLY A 79 -1.32 -11.65 -9.87
C GLY A 79 -1.57 -12.32 -8.51
N LEU A 80 -2.63 -11.92 -7.80
CA LEU A 80 -3.00 -12.45 -6.48
C LEU A 80 -3.97 -13.64 -6.57
N ASP A 81 -4.50 -13.93 -7.75
CA ASP A 81 -5.50 -14.97 -7.96
C ASP A 81 -5.00 -16.34 -7.51
N GLY A 82 -5.73 -16.95 -6.57
CA GLY A 82 -5.42 -18.27 -6.02
C GLY A 82 -4.27 -18.31 -5.00
N LEU A 83 -3.58 -17.19 -4.74
CA LEU A 83 -2.52 -17.13 -3.71
C LEU A 83 -3.07 -17.12 -2.30
N PHE A 84 -4.22 -16.46 -2.10
CA PHE A 84 -4.85 -16.31 -0.80
C PHE A 84 -6.14 -17.12 -0.73
N PRO A 85 -6.34 -17.94 0.33
CA PRO A 85 -7.57 -18.70 0.52
C PRO A 85 -8.85 -17.83 0.57
N GLY A 86 -8.71 -16.58 1.03
CA GLY A 86 -9.80 -15.59 1.07
C GLY A 86 -9.93 -14.72 -0.20
N GLY A 87 -9.16 -15.00 -1.26
CA GLY A 87 -9.03 -14.11 -2.40
C GLY A 87 -8.23 -12.83 -2.04
N PRO A 88 -8.33 -11.76 -2.85
CA PRO A 88 -7.54 -10.55 -2.68
C PRO A 88 -7.65 -9.87 -1.30
N THR A 89 -8.72 -10.13 -0.53
CA THR A 89 -8.87 -9.60 0.83
C THR A 89 -7.87 -10.18 1.83
N GLY A 90 -7.21 -11.30 1.50
CA GLY A 90 -6.11 -11.85 2.29
C GLY A 90 -4.79 -11.10 2.11
N PHE A 91 -4.70 -10.20 1.13
CA PHE A 91 -3.53 -9.36 0.88
C PHE A 91 -3.72 -7.99 1.54
N HIS A 92 -3.24 -7.88 2.78
CA HIS A 92 -3.32 -6.66 3.59
C HIS A 92 -2.05 -6.52 4.46
N ASP A 93 -1.78 -5.31 4.98
CA ASP A 93 -0.66 -5.12 5.90
C ASP A 93 -0.88 -5.97 7.15
N GLY A 94 0.14 -6.73 7.56
CA GLY A 94 0.01 -7.66 8.67
C GLY A 94 -0.31 -9.10 8.29
N ALA A 95 -0.72 -9.38 7.06
CA ALA A 95 -1.05 -10.74 6.64
C ALA A 95 0.19 -11.65 6.73
N GLU A 96 0.08 -12.76 7.46
CA GLU A 96 1.12 -13.78 7.52
C GLU A 96 0.92 -14.81 6.42
N VAL A 97 1.97 -15.05 5.63
CA VAL A 97 1.97 -16.01 4.53
C VAL A 97 3.12 -17.00 4.67
N PRO A 98 2.93 -18.28 4.32
CA PRO A 98 4.03 -19.23 4.16
C PRO A 98 5.05 -18.73 3.13
N LEU A 99 6.31 -19.11 3.30
CA LEU A 99 7.41 -18.75 2.41
C LEU A 99 7.09 -19.06 0.94
N GLU A 100 6.42 -20.17 0.66
CA GLU A 100 6.01 -20.55 -0.70
C GLU A 100 5.13 -19.49 -1.38
N ILE A 101 4.18 -18.91 -0.63
CA ILE A 101 3.34 -17.79 -1.11
C ILE A 101 4.18 -16.52 -1.21
N GLY A 102 5.05 -16.26 -0.24
CA GLY A 102 5.99 -15.14 -0.29
C GLY A 102 6.85 -15.14 -1.57
N LEU A 103 7.32 -16.31 -2.01
CA LEU A 103 8.05 -16.46 -3.28
C LEU A 103 7.18 -16.14 -4.51
N GLN A 104 5.88 -16.45 -4.47
CA GLN A 104 4.97 -16.04 -5.55
C GLN A 104 4.79 -14.52 -5.59
N LEU A 105 4.75 -13.86 -4.43
CA LEU A 105 4.70 -12.40 -4.35
C LEU A 105 6.01 -11.78 -4.87
N VAL A 106 7.18 -12.35 -4.54
CA VAL A 106 8.46 -11.90 -5.12
C VAL A 106 8.47 -12.05 -6.64
N ARG A 107 7.92 -13.15 -7.17
CA ARG A 107 7.77 -13.32 -8.61
C ARG A 107 6.91 -12.23 -9.24
N ALA A 108 5.77 -11.89 -8.64
CA ALA A 108 4.91 -10.82 -9.13
C ALA A 108 5.65 -9.47 -9.15
N MET A 109 6.41 -9.18 -8.09
CA MET A 109 7.23 -7.97 -8.00
C MET A 109 8.34 -7.90 -9.05
N LEU A 110 9.04 -9.01 -9.32
CA LEU A 110 10.10 -9.07 -10.34
C LEU A 110 9.58 -8.84 -11.77
N ARG A 111 8.29 -9.10 -12.00
CA ARG A 111 7.64 -8.87 -13.28
C ARG A 111 7.04 -7.48 -13.39
N ASP A 112 6.82 -6.81 -12.27
CA ASP A 112 6.26 -5.46 -12.22
C ASP A 112 4.95 -5.32 -13.03
N ASN A 113 4.07 -6.32 -12.89
CA ASN A 113 2.79 -6.39 -13.61
C ASN A 113 1.56 -6.49 -12.69
N GLY A 114 1.73 -6.25 -11.38
CA GLY A 114 0.66 -6.46 -10.42
C GLY A 114 1.02 -6.00 -9.02
N ALA A 115 0.64 -6.80 -8.03
CA ALA A 115 0.80 -6.44 -6.63
C ALA A 115 2.27 -6.32 -6.22
N TRP A 116 2.53 -5.33 -5.37
CA TRP A 116 3.83 -5.11 -4.74
C TRP A 116 3.68 -5.14 -3.22
N CYS A 117 4.67 -5.67 -2.51
CA CYS A 117 4.73 -5.55 -1.06
C CYS A 117 6.16 -5.76 -0.55
N ARG A 118 6.41 -5.35 0.69
CA ARG A 118 7.56 -5.84 1.43
C ARG A 118 7.19 -7.09 2.19
N LEU A 119 8.08 -8.07 2.20
CA LEU A 119 7.92 -9.29 2.97
C LEU A 119 8.94 -9.31 4.10
N GLU A 120 8.49 -9.58 5.32
CA GLU A 120 9.39 -9.61 6.48
C GLU A 120 9.07 -10.70 7.48
N ALA A 121 10.11 -11.26 8.10
CA ALA A 121 10.03 -11.89 9.41
C ALA A 121 10.72 -10.96 10.40
N GLU A 122 9.95 -10.40 11.34
CA GLU A 122 10.41 -9.31 12.20
C GLU A 122 11.73 -9.65 12.91
N GLY A 123 12.73 -8.79 12.71
CA GLY A 123 14.06 -8.94 13.31
C GLY A 123 14.90 -10.09 12.77
N ALA A 124 14.41 -10.87 11.80
CA ALA A 124 15.09 -12.03 11.24
C ALA A 124 15.46 -11.87 9.76
N PHE A 125 14.51 -11.43 8.94
CA PHE A 125 14.62 -11.45 7.48
C PHE A 125 13.67 -10.41 6.83
N ALA A 126 14.07 -9.82 5.71
CA ALA A 126 13.18 -9.03 4.87
C ALA A 126 13.57 -9.13 3.39
N VAL A 127 12.59 -9.09 2.49
CA VAL A 127 12.79 -9.09 1.04
C VAL A 127 11.78 -8.18 0.34
N HIS A 128 12.24 -7.46 -0.68
CA HIS A 128 11.40 -6.70 -1.62
C HIS A 128 12.16 -6.47 -2.94
N VAL A 129 11.44 -6.09 -3.98
CA VAL A 129 12.03 -5.60 -5.23
C VAL A 129 11.91 -4.08 -5.25
N GLY A 130 13.00 -3.38 -5.52
CA GLY A 130 13.01 -1.92 -5.64
C GLY A 130 12.37 -1.44 -6.94
N TRP A 131 12.06 -0.14 -7.00
CA TRP A 131 11.60 0.52 -8.24
C TRP A 131 12.64 0.48 -9.35
N ASP A 132 13.90 0.28 -8.98
CA ASP A 132 15.04 0.05 -9.87
C ASP A 132 15.18 -1.43 -10.32
N GLN A 133 14.15 -2.25 -10.07
CA GLN A 133 14.08 -3.68 -10.42
C GLN A 133 15.16 -4.56 -9.77
N TYR A 134 15.86 -4.04 -8.75
CA TYR A 134 16.80 -4.83 -7.97
C TYR A 134 16.11 -5.57 -6.84
N LEU A 135 16.56 -6.80 -6.55
CA LEU A 135 16.10 -7.56 -5.40
C LEU A 135 16.91 -7.15 -4.16
N TYR A 136 16.23 -6.75 -3.09
CA TYR A 136 16.84 -6.42 -1.82
C TYR A 136 16.52 -7.48 -0.78
N ILE A 137 17.56 -8.09 -0.22
CA ILE A 137 17.44 -9.08 0.86
C ILE A 137 18.15 -8.54 2.09
N SER A 138 17.45 -8.54 3.21
CA SER A 138 18.01 -8.22 4.52
C SER A 138 17.88 -9.41 5.47
N SER A 139 18.87 -9.62 6.33
CA SER A 139 18.86 -10.70 7.30
C SER A 139 19.56 -10.32 8.60
N SER A 140 19.22 -11.05 9.67
CA SER A 140 19.83 -10.95 10.99
C SER A 140 21.19 -11.65 11.09
N ARG A 141 21.54 -12.45 10.08
CA ARG A 141 22.73 -13.31 10.04
C ARG A 141 23.44 -13.20 8.69
N PRO A 142 24.74 -13.52 8.60
CA PRO A 142 25.50 -13.42 7.35
C PRO A 142 24.97 -14.22 6.15
N CYS A 143 24.30 -15.36 6.39
CA CYS A 143 23.78 -16.25 5.34
C CYS A 143 24.86 -16.66 4.30
N GLU A 144 26.00 -17.17 4.76
CA GLU A 144 27.14 -17.49 3.90
C GLU A 144 26.83 -18.57 2.86
N GLU A 145 26.01 -19.56 3.24
CA GLU A 145 25.58 -20.64 2.34
C GLU A 145 24.65 -20.08 1.26
N ALA A 146 23.66 -19.25 1.63
CA ALA A 146 22.80 -18.57 0.67
C ALA A 146 23.57 -17.65 -0.28
N LEU A 147 24.60 -16.96 0.21
CA LEU A 147 25.47 -16.11 -0.63
C LEU A 147 26.28 -16.93 -1.63
N ALA A 148 26.83 -18.07 -1.22
CA ALA A 148 27.54 -18.96 -2.13
C ALA A 148 26.59 -19.51 -3.20
N HIS A 149 25.43 -20.00 -2.78
CA HIS A 149 24.41 -20.53 -3.68
C HIS A 149 23.91 -19.48 -4.67
N THR A 150 23.67 -18.24 -4.22
CA THR A 150 23.25 -17.12 -5.09
C THR A 150 24.27 -16.86 -6.20
N ARG A 151 25.58 -16.96 -5.91
CA ARG A 151 26.63 -16.83 -6.92
C ARG A 151 26.68 -18.01 -7.89
N GLU A 152 26.44 -19.22 -7.40
CA GLU A 152 26.36 -20.42 -8.23
C GLU A 152 25.18 -20.37 -9.22
N LEU A 153 24.09 -19.68 -8.83
CA LEU A 153 22.93 -19.40 -9.68
C LEU A 153 23.18 -18.32 -10.75
N GLY A 154 24.39 -17.76 -10.81
CA GLY A 154 24.76 -16.70 -11.75
C GLY A 154 24.29 -15.30 -11.34
N LEU A 155 23.88 -15.11 -10.09
CA LEU A 155 23.51 -13.80 -9.55
C LEU A 155 24.65 -13.18 -8.73
N PHE A 156 24.63 -11.86 -8.62
CA PHE A 156 25.64 -11.07 -7.94
C PHE A 156 25.05 -10.43 -6.67
N PRO A 157 25.31 -11.00 -5.48
CA PRO A 157 24.95 -10.37 -4.22
C PRO A 157 25.98 -9.30 -3.83
N GLU A 158 25.56 -8.05 -3.83
CA GLU A 158 26.33 -6.88 -3.42
C GLU A 158 25.97 -6.47 -2.00
N ARG A 159 26.97 -6.32 -1.14
CA ARG A 159 26.77 -5.88 0.25
C ARG A 159 26.47 -4.39 0.30
N LEU A 160 25.41 -4.02 1.02
CA LEU A 160 25.08 -2.62 1.32
C LEU A 160 25.15 -2.35 2.83
N ASP A 161 25.34 -1.08 3.19
CA ASP A 161 25.23 -0.60 4.58
C ASP A 161 23.76 -0.52 5.02
N ALA A 162 22.89 -0.07 4.12
CA ALA A 162 21.44 -0.04 4.29
C ALA A 162 20.75 -0.21 2.93
N SER A 163 19.49 -0.64 2.93
CA SER A 163 18.69 -0.57 1.71
C SER A 163 18.42 0.90 1.40
N PRO A 164 18.49 1.36 0.14
CA PRO A 164 18.05 2.71 -0.23
C PRO A 164 16.55 2.92 0.03
N TYR A 165 15.81 1.83 0.22
CA TYR A 165 14.40 1.81 0.60
C TYR A 165 14.21 1.41 2.07
N ALA A 166 15.27 1.45 2.89
CA ALA A 166 15.13 1.24 4.32
C ALA A 166 14.23 2.32 4.91
N PHE A 167 13.41 1.94 5.89
CA PHE A 167 12.75 2.91 6.76
C PHE A 167 13.83 3.66 7.54
N GLU A 168 14.38 4.72 6.97
CA GLU A 168 14.79 5.83 7.80
C GLU A 168 13.49 6.34 8.41
N ALA A 169 13.43 6.39 9.74
CA ALA A 169 12.46 7.25 10.38
C ALA A 169 12.86 8.65 9.93
N GLU A 170 12.34 9.10 8.79
CA GLU A 170 12.52 10.47 8.36
C GLU A 170 12.23 11.32 9.59
N GLU A 171 13.20 12.17 9.95
CA GLU A 171 13.08 13.15 11.02
C GLU A 171 12.04 14.24 10.66
N GLU A 172 11.03 13.89 9.87
CA GLU A 172 9.82 14.65 9.68
C GLU A 172 9.05 14.59 10.99
N GLU A 173 8.75 15.79 11.51
CA GLU A 173 8.11 16.07 12.80
C GLU A 173 7.22 14.92 13.26
N GLN A 174 7.46 14.44 14.49
CA GLN A 174 6.76 13.32 15.14
C GLN A 174 5.24 13.56 15.23
N VAL A 175 4.54 13.54 14.09
CA VAL A 175 3.10 13.60 14.05
C VAL A 175 2.63 12.22 14.46
N ILE A 176 2.11 12.16 15.68
CA ILE A 176 1.56 10.94 16.27
C ILE A 176 0.45 10.45 15.35
N GLN A 177 0.64 9.27 14.76
CA GLN A 177 -0.39 8.61 13.97
C GLN A 177 -1.59 8.30 14.87
N ARG A 178 -2.76 8.83 14.52
CA ARG A 178 -3.99 8.59 15.29
C ARG A 178 -4.43 7.11 15.14
N PRO A 179 -4.60 6.36 16.25
CA PRO A 179 -5.16 5.02 16.18
C PRO A 179 -6.66 5.06 15.93
N GLY A 180 -7.16 4.11 15.15
CA GLY A 180 -8.60 3.86 14.93
C GLY A 180 -9.23 3.06 16.08
N ASP A 181 -9.00 3.50 17.32
CA ASP A 181 -9.44 2.86 18.55
C ASP A 181 -10.85 3.30 19.01
N ASP A 182 -11.29 2.85 20.18
CA ASP A 182 -12.62 3.18 20.72
C ASP A 182 -12.87 4.69 20.85
N ASP A 183 -11.84 5.48 21.15
CA ASP A 183 -11.97 6.93 21.26
C ASP A 183 -12.16 7.57 19.88
N PHE A 184 -11.43 7.10 18.85
CA PHE A 184 -11.68 7.49 17.46
C PHE A 184 -13.13 7.18 17.03
N TRP A 185 -13.62 5.98 17.32
CA TRP A 185 -14.98 5.57 16.94
C TRP A 185 -16.06 6.35 17.70
N ALA A 186 -15.84 6.67 18.97
CA ALA A 186 -16.75 7.52 19.74
C ALA A 186 -16.84 8.95 19.19
N ASP A 187 -15.70 9.52 18.77
CA ASP A 187 -15.64 10.82 18.10
C ASP A 187 -16.36 10.78 16.73
N LEU A 188 -16.11 9.73 15.94
CA LEU A 188 -16.76 9.54 14.65
C LEU A 188 -18.28 9.43 14.79
N HIS A 189 -18.76 8.65 15.75
CA HIS A 189 -20.20 8.53 16.01
C HIS A 189 -20.83 9.89 16.34
N ARG A 190 -20.15 10.72 17.14
CA ARG A 190 -20.60 12.08 17.43
C ARG A 190 -20.66 12.94 16.17
N ALA A 191 -19.62 12.89 15.33
CA ALA A 191 -19.54 13.65 14.09
C ALA A 191 -20.62 13.25 13.08
N VAL A 192 -20.98 11.97 13.02
CA VAL A 192 -22.09 11.47 12.17
C VAL A 192 -23.44 11.97 12.68
N VAL A 193 -23.70 11.88 14.00
CA VAL A 193 -24.96 12.36 14.60
C VAL A 193 -25.15 13.87 14.44
N THR A 194 -24.06 14.65 14.46
CA THR A 194 -24.11 16.11 14.22
C THR A 194 -24.12 16.48 12.74
N GLY A 195 -24.06 15.52 11.82
CA GLY A 195 -24.03 15.74 10.37
C GLY A 195 -22.71 16.31 9.85
N GLN A 196 -21.64 16.23 10.62
CA GLN A 196 -20.31 16.70 10.21
C GLN A 196 -19.57 15.67 9.36
N ALA A 197 -19.75 14.38 9.63
CA ALA A 197 -19.19 13.27 8.86
C ALA A 197 -20.31 12.45 8.20
N GLY A 198 -20.05 11.87 7.04
CA GLY A 198 -21.07 11.06 6.33
C GLY A 198 -20.53 9.96 5.43
N ILE A 199 -19.24 9.96 5.09
CA ILE A 199 -18.60 8.82 4.41
C ILE A 199 -17.23 8.54 5.03
N LEU A 200 -16.81 7.29 4.95
CA LEU A 200 -15.50 6.81 5.37
C LEU A 200 -14.81 6.17 4.16
N GLU A 201 -13.60 6.61 3.89
CA GLU A 201 -12.69 5.93 2.97
C GLU A 201 -11.82 4.96 3.77
N GLU A 202 -11.79 3.71 3.34
CA GLU A 202 -10.92 2.65 3.83
C GLU A 202 -9.88 2.33 2.75
N THR A 203 -8.64 2.74 2.96
CA THR A 203 -7.51 2.26 2.14
C THR A 203 -6.95 1.01 2.78
N TYR A 204 -7.23 -0.15 2.21
CA TYR A 204 -6.83 -1.46 2.73
C TYR A 204 -5.54 -2.00 2.08
N LEU A 205 -5.13 -1.40 0.96
CA LEU A 205 -3.80 -1.49 0.35
C LEU A 205 -3.57 -0.23 -0.50
N GLU A 206 -2.31 0.13 -0.77
CA GLU A 206 -2.00 1.30 -1.60
C GLU A 206 -2.56 1.10 -3.02
N GLY A 207 -3.22 2.14 -3.55
CA GLY A 207 -3.85 2.08 -4.87
C GLY A 207 -5.26 1.46 -4.91
N ALA A 208 -5.81 1.02 -3.77
CA ALA A 208 -7.22 0.61 -3.70
C ALA A 208 -7.89 1.06 -2.38
N SER A 209 -9.04 1.74 -2.54
CA SER A 209 -9.89 2.18 -1.44
C SER A 209 -11.30 1.58 -1.54
N ARG A 210 -11.97 1.46 -0.39
CA ARG A 210 -13.41 1.20 -0.28
C ARG A 210 -14.08 2.40 0.35
N TRP A 211 -15.28 2.70 -0.13
CA TRP A 211 -16.07 3.81 0.39
C TRP A 211 -17.27 3.28 1.15
N HIS A 212 -17.46 3.79 2.36
CA HIS A 212 -18.52 3.37 3.27
C HIS A 212 -19.43 4.55 3.61
N HIS A 213 -20.74 4.33 3.54
CA HIS A 213 -21.72 5.31 3.99
C HIS A 213 -21.86 5.27 5.52
N LEU A 214 -21.77 6.41 6.18
CA LEU A 214 -21.87 6.52 7.62
C LEU A 214 -23.23 7.09 8.06
N THR A 215 -23.96 6.29 8.82
CA THR A 215 -25.15 6.69 9.58
C THR A 215 -25.04 6.13 11.00
N SER A 216 -25.95 6.51 11.90
CA SER A 216 -25.99 5.92 13.25
C SER A 216 -26.07 4.40 13.24
N ASP A 217 -26.64 3.83 12.18
CA ASP A 217 -26.94 2.40 12.09
C ASP A 217 -25.85 1.63 11.32
N THR A 218 -24.99 2.31 10.57
CA THR A 218 -23.94 1.66 9.75
C THR A 218 -22.56 1.70 10.37
N ILE A 219 -22.28 2.56 11.37
CA ILE A 219 -20.95 2.69 11.99
C ILE A 219 -20.43 1.35 12.53
N ASP A 220 -21.23 0.64 13.33
CA ASP A 220 -20.79 -0.62 13.94
C ASP A 220 -20.57 -1.74 12.89
N PRO A 221 -21.49 -1.96 11.92
CA PRO A 221 -21.22 -2.87 10.81
C PRO A 221 -19.98 -2.52 9.99
N VAL A 222 -19.77 -1.24 9.69
CA VAL A 222 -18.58 -0.77 8.95
C VAL A 222 -17.33 -1.10 9.76
N ARG A 223 -17.26 -0.67 11.02
CA ARG A 223 -16.13 -0.94 11.92
C ARG A 223 -15.77 -2.43 11.96
N ALA A 224 -16.77 -3.31 12.03
CA ALA A 224 -16.56 -4.76 12.09
C ALA A 224 -16.07 -5.37 10.76
N GLY A 225 -16.27 -4.69 9.64
CA GLY A 225 -15.95 -5.17 8.30
C GLY A 225 -14.66 -4.62 7.70
N LEU A 226 -13.97 -3.68 8.38
CA LEU A 226 -12.73 -3.09 7.89
C LEU A 226 -11.57 -4.10 7.88
N ALA A 227 -10.68 -3.94 6.91
CA ALA A 227 -9.47 -4.73 6.80
C ALA A 227 -8.50 -4.41 7.95
N PRO A 228 -7.75 -5.40 8.45
CA PRO A 228 -6.72 -5.16 9.44
C PRO A 228 -5.74 -4.08 8.98
N ARG A 229 -5.38 -3.17 9.89
CA ARG A 229 -4.40 -2.10 9.66
C ARG A 229 -4.73 -1.12 8.55
N ALA A 230 -5.96 -1.10 8.04
CA ALA A 230 -6.40 -0.14 7.03
C ALA A 230 -6.19 1.31 7.49
N ARG A 231 -5.86 2.17 6.52
CA ARG A 231 -5.92 3.63 6.69
C ARG A 231 -7.36 4.08 6.53
N LEU A 232 -7.77 4.99 7.40
CA LEU A 232 -9.12 5.53 7.46
C LEU A 232 -9.06 7.03 7.21
N ALA A 233 -9.87 7.51 6.28
CA ALA A 233 -10.11 8.94 6.08
C ALA A 233 -11.60 9.24 6.23
N VAL A 234 -11.93 10.13 7.17
CA VAL A 234 -13.31 10.53 7.46
C VAL A 234 -13.64 11.78 6.67
N TRP A 235 -14.76 11.76 5.95
CA TRP A 235 -15.15 12.83 5.05
C TRP A 235 -16.53 13.41 5.40
N PRO A 236 -16.80 14.67 5.00
CA PRO A 236 -18.14 15.24 5.11
C PRO A 236 -19.20 14.39 4.39
N PRO A 237 -20.50 14.58 4.72
CA PRO A 237 -21.58 13.96 3.95
C PRO A 237 -21.55 14.38 2.48
N LEU A 238 -22.00 13.46 1.61
CA LEU A 238 -22.21 13.75 0.20
C LEU A 238 -23.29 14.85 0.03
N SER A 239 -23.13 15.69 -0.99
CA SER A 239 -24.08 16.76 -1.29
C SER A 239 -25.28 16.23 -2.07
N THR A 240 -26.50 16.57 -1.64
CA THR A 240 -27.72 16.30 -2.41
C THR A 240 -27.97 17.33 -3.51
N ASP A 241 -27.21 18.43 -3.56
CA ASP A 241 -27.25 19.42 -4.65
C ASP A 241 -26.36 18.94 -5.81
N ILE A 242 -26.87 17.97 -6.57
CA ILE A 242 -26.17 17.35 -7.70
C ILE A 242 -25.79 18.39 -8.74
N ASP A 243 -26.66 19.37 -9.01
CA ASP A 243 -26.38 20.42 -9.98
C ASP A 243 -25.19 21.29 -9.55
N ALA A 244 -25.04 21.58 -8.25
CA ALA A 244 -23.86 22.28 -7.74
C ALA A 244 -22.59 21.44 -7.83
N VAL A 245 -22.67 20.15 -7.53
CA VAL A 245 -21.54 19.21 -7.66
C VAL A 245 -21.07 19.17 -9.11
N LEU A 246 -21.98 18.98 -10.07
CA LEU A 246 -21.64 18.93 -11.50
C LEU A 246 -21.07 20.25 -12.03
N ARG A 247 -21.52 21.40 -11.51
CA ARG A 247 -20.94 22.72 -11.85
C ARG A 247 -19.53 22.92 -11.29
N ALA A 248 -19.13 22.14 -10.27
CA ALA A 248 -17.82 22.21 -9.66
C ALA A 248 -16.79 21.28 -10.34
N LEU A 249 -17.18 20.51 -11.37
CA LEU A 249 -16.23 19.79 -12.20
C LEU A 249 -15.17 20.77 -12.74
N PRO A 250 -13.87 20.44 -12.62
CA PRO A 250 -12.82 21.30 -13.12
C PRO A 250 -12.85 21.33 -14.66
N ALA A 251 -12.13 22.30 -15.24
CA ALA A 251 -11.96 22.36 -16.69
C ALA A 251 -10.91 21.37 -17.19
N ASP A 252 -9.91 21.09 -16.36
CA ASP A 252 -8.76 20.22 -16.58
C ASP A 252 -8.35 19.47 -15.31
N GLY A 253 -7.56 18.41 -15.48
CA GLY A 253 -7.03 17.56 -14.42
C GLY A 253 -7.84 16.29 -14.15
N LEU A 254 -7.46 15.65 -13.04
CA LEU A 254 -8.09 14.43 -12.55
C LEU A 254 -8.99 14.74 -11.36
N VAL A 255 -10.14 14.08 -11.28
CA VAL A 255 -11.06 14.18 -10.15
C VAL A 255 -11.59 12.81 -9.77
N GLU A 256 -11.72 12.56 -8.47
CA GLU A 256 -12.49 11.41 -7.98
C GLU A 256 -13.92 11.85 -7.71
N GLY A 257 -14.86 11.30 -8.49
CA GLY A 257 -16.28 11.42 -8.18
C GLY A 257 -16.71 10.32 -7.23
N VAL A 258 -17.27 10.68 -6.09
CA VAL A 258 -17.86 9.76 -5.12
C VAL A 258 -19.36 10.02 -5.03
N TRP A 259 -20.19 9.01 -5.21
CA TRP A 259 -21.65 9.18 -5.23
C TRP A 259 -22.41 8.02 -4.62
N GLN A 260 -23.62 8.30 -4.17
CA GLN A 260 -24.56 7.29 -3.67
C GLN A 260 -25.53 6.88 -4.78
N ASP A 261 -25.56 5.58 -5.11
CA ASP A 261 -26.48 5.02 -6.10
C ASP A 261 -27.91 4.84 -5.55
N ASP A 262 -28.81 4.33 -6.40
CA ASP A 262 -30.22 4.14 -6.05
C ASP A 262 -30.46 3.09 -4.95
N ASP A 263 -29.52 2.15 -4.82
CA ASP A 263 -29.54 1.11 -3.80
C ASP A 263 -28.91 1.60 -2.47
N GLY A 264 -28.45 2.86 -2.44
CA GLY A 264 -27.82 3.48 -1.28
C GLY A 264 -26.33 3.13 -1.12
N ASN A 265 -25.72 2.44 -2.08
CA ASN A 265 -24.30 2.08 -2.03
C ASN A 265 -23.45 3.27 -2.46
N ILE A 266 -22.27 3.40 -1.85
CA ILE A 266 -21.28 4.36 -2.30
C ILE A 266 -20.50 3.76 -3.46
N ARG A 267 -20.38 4.56 -4.52
CA ARG A 267 -19.61 4.29 -5.71
C ARG A 267 -18.58 5.40 -5.88
N ASN A 268 -17.48 5.06 -6.52
CA ASN A 268 -16.48 6.04 -6.91
C ASN A 268 -15.96 5.74 -8.31
N ALA A 269 -15.42 6.77 -8.95
CA ALA A 269 -14.66 6.66 -10.18
C ALA A 269 -13.72 7.86 -10.27
N ILE A 270 -12.49 7.62 -10.69
CA ILE A 270 -11.57 8.68 -11.05
C ILE A 270 -11.73 8.91 -12.55
N ALA A 271 -11.78 10.18 -12.95
CA ALA A 271 -11.99 10.59 -14.33
C ALA A 271 -11.01 11.69 -14.71
N GLU A 272 -10.57 11.67 -15.96
CA GLU A 272 -9.93 12.80 -16.63
C GLU A 272 -10.92 13.62 -17.48
N GLU A 273 -10.45 14.72 -18.07
CA GLU A 273 -11.26 15.67 -18.84
C GLU A 273 -12.19 15.03 -19.87
N ASP A 274 -11.67 14.07 -20.62
CA ASP A 274 -12.39 13.36 -21.69
C ASP A 274 -13.48 12.43 -21.13
N GLU A 275 -13.36 12.02 -19.86
CA GLU A 275 -14.28 11.13 -19.15
C GLU A 275 -15.30 11.89 -18.30
N PHE A 276 -15.12 13.19 -18.08
CA PHE A 276 -16.07 14.02 -17.32
C PHE A 276 -17.52 13.94 -17.81
N PRO A 277 -17.82 13.87 -19.12
CA PRO A 277 -19.20 13.68 -19.58
C PRO A 277 -19.83 12.37 -19.08
N GLU A 278 -19.05 11.29 -19.03
CA GLU A 278 -19.52 10.00 -18.52
C GLU A 278 -19.68 10.04 -17.00
N LEU A 279 -18.71 10.60 -16.28
CA LEU A 279 -18.79 10.79 -14.84
C LEU A 279 -20.02 11.63 -14.45
N ALA A 280 -20.24 12.75 -15.17
CA ALA A 280 -21.40 13.60 -14.97
C ALA A 280 -22.72 12.86 -15.22
N ALA A 281 -22.79 12.00 -16.23
CA ALA A 281 -23.96 11.19 -16.50
C ALA A 281 -24.25 10.20 -15.35
N ARG A 282 -23.22 9.60 -14.75
CA ARG A 282 -23.36 8.72 -13.58
C ARG A 282 -23.84 9.49 -12.35
N ILE A 283 -23.18 10.60 -12.03
CA ILE A 283 -23.51 11.46 -10.86
C ILE A 283 -24.90 12.11 -11.00
N SER A 284 -25.35 12.44 -12.22
CA SER A 284 -26.67 13.06 -12.44
C SER A 284 -27.86 12.21 -11.96
N ARG A 285 -27.64 10.90 -11.77
CA ARG A 285 -28.64 9.94 -11.28
C ARG A 285 -28.45 9.59 -9.81
N ALA A 286 -27.43 10.15 -9.16
CA ALA A 286 -27.12 9.84 -7.77
C ALA A 286 -28.06 10.56 -6.80
N HIS A 287 -28.24 9.97 -5.61
CA HIS A 287 -28.95 10.61 -4.51
C HIS A 287 -28.14 11.74 -3.87
N ALA A 288 -26.83 11.56 -3.80
CA ALA A 288 -25.88 12.54 -3.30
C ALA A 288 -24.50 12.26 -3.91
N ALA A 289 -23.66 13.29 -4.04
CA ALA A 289 -22.32 13.15 -4.58
C ALA A 289 -21.32 14.18 -4.02
N ALA A 290 -20.04 13.92 -4.24
CA ALA A 290 -18.93 14.81 -3.99
C ALA A 290 -17.86 14.62 -5.08
N LEU A 291 -17.08 15.67 -5.32
CA LEU A 291 -15.88 15.63 -6.16
C LEU A 291 -14.68 15.88 -5.25
N LEU A 292 -13.71 14.98 -5.30
CA LEU A 292 -12.50 15.00 -4.47
C LEU A 292 -11.27 15.18 -5.37
N SER A 293 -10.28 15.92 -4.88
CA SER A 293 -8.99 16.05 -5.57
C SER A 293 -8.17 14.79 -5.35
N VAL A 294 -7.58 14.27 -6.43
CA VAL A 294 -6.65 13.13 -6.35
C VAL A 294 -5.20 13.56 -6.16
N TYR A 295 -4.94 14.87 -6.12
CA TYR A 295 -3.58 15.40 -5.96
C TYR A 295 -3.19 15.45 -4.48
N ALA A 296 -1.96 15.02 -4.19
CA ALA A 296 -1.41 14.98 -2.84
C ALA A 296 -1.48 16.36 -2.17
N GLY A 297 -1.90 16.40 -0.91
CA GLY A 297 -2.08 17.63 -0.14
C GLY A 297 -3.31 18.48 -0.49
N GLU A 298 -4.08 18.16 -1.53
CA GLU A 298 -5.34 18.85 -1.86
C GLU A 298 -6.58 18.13 -1.32
N SER A 299 -6.48 16.82 -1.08
CA SER A 299 -7.49 16.05 -0.39
C SER A 299 -7.47 16.36 1.11
N VAL A 300 -8.56 16.92 1.63
CA VAL A 300 -8.64 17.35 3.04
C VAL A 300 -9.77 16.61 3.77
N PRO A 301 -9.54 15.36 4.22
CA PRO A 301 -10.46 14.69 5.11
C PRO A 301 -10.58 15.45 6.45
N LEU A 302 -11.67 15.21 7.17
CA LEU A 302 -11.92 15.81 8.48
C LEU A 302 -10.91 15.32 9.52
N CYS A 303 -10.63 14.03 9.50
CA CYS A 303 -9.60 13.37 10.29
C CYS A 303 -9.20 12.06 9.62
N THR A 304 -8.03 11.56 10.02
CA THR A 304 -7.54 10.26 9.59
C THR A 304 -7.21 9.38 10.79
N ALA A 305 -7.15 8.08 10.56
CA ALA A 305 -6.69 7.12 11.54
C ALA A 305 -6.12 5.88 10.86
N VAL A 306 -5.40 5.05 11.62
CA VAL A 306 -4.99 3.72 11.18
C VAL A 306 -5.50 2.69 12.16
N LEU A 307 -6.11 1.62 11.65
CA LEU A 307 -6.62 0.56 12.51
C LEU A 307 -5.46 -0.12 13.26
N PRO A 308 -5.55 -0.25 14.60
CA PRO A 308 -4.60 -1.05 15.34
C PRO A 308 -4.84 -2.55 15.08
N ASP A 309 -3.90 -3.38 15.52
CA ASP A 309 -4.14 -4.81 15.63
C ASP A 309 -5.22 -5.11 16.68
N ASN A 310 -5.71 -6.35 16.71
CA ASN A 310 -6.74 -6.80 17.65
C ASN A 310 -6.35 -6.63 19.14
N ASP A 311 -5.06 -6.49 19.43
CA ASP A 311 -4.54 -6.21 20.78
C ASP A 311 -4.45 -4.71 21.11
N GLY A 312 -4.93 -3.85 20.21
CA GLY A 312 -4.94 -2.39 20.36
C GLY A 312 -3.61 -1.73 20.01
N VAL A 313 -2.60 -2.49 19.58
CA VAL A 313 -1.28 -1.93 19.25
C VAL A 313 -1.22 -1.55 17.77
N LEU A 314 -0.80 -0.31 17.50
CA LEU A 314 -0.57 0.18 16.15
C LEU A 314 0.78 -0.32 15.62
N ARG A 315 0.77 -1.36 14.78
CA ARG A 315 1.97 -1.94 14.14
C ARG A 315 2.10 -1.64 12.65
N ALA A 316 1.08 -1.02 12.07
CA ALA A 316 1.07 -0.57 10.69
C ALA A 316 2.20 0.44 10.47
N ARG A 317 2.98 0.28 9.38
CA ARG A 317 4.14 1.15 9.10
C ARG A 317 3.86 2.22 8.05
N TRP A 318 2.87 1.99 7.19
CA TRP A 318 2.31 3.05 6.35
C TRP A 318 1.60 4.11 7.20
N ARG A 319 1.57 5.34 6.68
CA ARG A 319 1.03 6.50 7.39
C ARG A 319 -0.11 7.15 6.61
N THR A 320 -0.89 7.94 7.32
CA THR A 320 -1.84 8.88 6.72
C THR A 320 -1.20 10.25 6.59
N GLU A 321 -1.65 11.04 5.62
CA GLU A 321 -1.34 12.46 5.56
C GLU A 321 -2.08 13.18 6.72
N PRO A 322 -1.39 13.83 7.66
CA PRO A 322 -2.06 14.43 8.81
C PRO A 322 -2.97 15.60 8.42
N THR A 323 -4.23 15.53 8.83
CA THR A 323 -5.18 16.63 8.63
C THR A 323 -5.10 17.65 9.77
N PRO A 324 -5.69 18.85 9.63
CA PRO A 324 -5.87 19.75 10.77
C PRO A 324 -6.57 19.09 11.97
N GLY A 325 -7.54 18.20 11.73
CA GLY A 325 -8.24 17.47 12.79
C GLY A 325 -7.33 16.49 13.55
N ASP A 326 -6.35 15.89 12.88
CA ASP A 326 -5.38 14.98 13.50
C ASP A 326 -4.37 15.76 14.36
N ARG A 327 -3.95 16.94 13.89
CA ARG A 327 -3.09 17.84 14.68
C ARG A 327 -3.80 18.34 15.93
N ASP A 328 -5.07 18.72 15.83
CA ASP A 328 -5.89 19.13 16.99
C ASP A 328 -6.12 17.98 17.98
N TRP A 329 -6.23 16.75 17.49
CA TRP A 329 -6.25 15.56 18.34
C TRP A 329 -4.91 15.34 19.04
N ALA A 330 -3.79 15.41 18.31
CA ALA A 330 -2.45 15.17 18.86
C ALA A 330 -2.08 16.19 19.96
N LEU A 331 -2.47 17.47 19.80
CA LEU A 331 -2.27 18.50 20.84
C LEU A 331 -3.04 18.24 22.14
N ARG A 332 -4.10 17.43 22.09
CA ARG A 332 -4.91 17.06 23.27
C ARG A 332 -4.39 15.80 23.96
N GLN A 333 -3.46 15.07 23.35
CA GLN A 333 -2.86 13.90 23.96
C GLN A 333 -1.84 14.34 25.02
N PRO A 334 -1.80 13.67 26.19
CA PRO A 334 -0.75 13.92 27.16
C PRO A 334 0.62 13.62 26.52
N GLN A 335 1.53 14.59 26.53
CA GLN A 335 2.93 14.32 26.17
C GLN A 335 3.49 13.34 27.19
N GLY A 336 3.69 12.10 26.75
CA GLY A 336 4.39 11.06 27.52
C GLY A 336 5.88 11.31 27.61
#